data_AF-A0A0G0C1R2-F1
#
_entry.id   AF-A0A0G0C1R2-F1
#
_cell.length_a   1.000
_cell.length_b   1.000
_cell.length_c   1.000
_cell.angle_alpha   90.00
_cell.angle_beta   90.00
_cell.angle_gamma   90.00
#
_symmetry.space_group_name_H-M   'P 1'
#
loop_
_entity.id
_entity.type
_entity.pdbx_description
1 polymer ?
#
loop_
_entity_poly.entity_id
_entity_poly.type
_entity_poly.pdbx_seq_one_letter_code
_entity_poly.pdbx_strand_id
1 'polypeptide(L)'
;MTNEKKFEWLLRIGVAGEFLGHGLLAISGKTDWVGWISQLTQVDSATATTLLILVGILDVLVALFVLIKPVKPILLWAAFWGFWTALVRPIVGQSVLDFVERFANWAAPLALYFYYRSKNL
;
A
#
# COMPACT_ATOMS: atom_id res chain seq x y z
N MET A 1 -19.76 -0.37 21.02
CA MET A 1 -18.55 -0.91 20.37
C MET A 1 -17.40 -0.91 21.38
N THR A 2 -16.70 -2.03 21.56
CA THR A 2 -15.55 -2.14 22.49
C THR A 2 -14.37 -1.29 22.00
N ASN A 3 -13.43 -0.92 22.88
CA ASN A 3 -12.21 -0.21 22.47
C ASN A 3 -11.38 -1.01 21.47
N GLU A 4 -11.33 -2.32 21.64
CA GLU A 4 -10.72 -3.24 20.68
C GLU A 4 -11.31 -3.10 19.27
N LYS A 5 -12.64 -3.13 19.15
CA LYS A 5 -13.29 -2.99 17.85
C LYS A 5 -13.13 -1.59 17.26
N LYS A 6 -12.96 -0.55 18.09
CA LYS A 6 -12.57 0.79 17.65
C LYS A 6 -11.17 0.79 17.04
N PHE A 7 -10.19 0.20 17.72
CA PHE A 7 -8.81 0.10 17.20
C PHE A 7 -8.73 -0.68 15.89
N GLU A 8 -9.45 -1.80 15.81
CA GLU A 8 -9.55 -2.58 14.58
C GLU A 8 -10.07 -1.72 13.41
N TRP A 9 -11.20 -1.02 13.59
CA TRP A 9 -11.76 -0.19 12.53
C TRP A 9 -10.88 1.00 12.17
N LEU A 10 -10.23 1.64 13.14
CA LEU A 10 -9.27 2.72 12.87
C LEU A 10 -8.11 2.22 12.01
N LEU A 11 -7.56 1.04 12.32
CA LEU A 11 -6.53 0.41 11.49
C LEU A 11 -7.05 0.06 10.09
N ARG A 12 -8.25 -0.52 9.99
CA ARG A 12 -8.86 -0.87 8.69
C ARG A 12 -9.06 0.36 7.82
N ILE A 13 -9.58 1.45 8.39
CA ILE A 13 -9.78 2.72 7.66
C ILE A 13 -8.44 3.34 7.29
N GLY A 14 -7.45 3.33 8.18
CA GLY A 14 -6.11 3.85 7.89
C GLY A 14 -5.44 3.12 6.73
N VAL A 15 -5.38 1.78 6.79
CA VAL A 15 -4.82 0.94 5.73
C VAL A 15 -5.60 1.12 4.43
N ALA A 16 -6.94 1.11 4.48
CA ALA A 16 -7.75 1.29 3.28
C ALA A 16 -7.59 2.68 2.66
N GLY A 17 -7.52 3.74 3.48
CA GLY A 17 -7.32 5.11 2.99
C GLY A 17 -5.97 5.29 2.29
N GLU A 18 -4.91 4.71 2.86
CA GLU A 18 -3.59 4.70 2.25
C GLU A 18 -3.60 3.99 0.88
N PHE A 19 -4.08 2.74 0.83
CA PHE A 19 -4.09 1.93 -0.39
C PHE A 19 -5.05 2.49 -1.44
N LEU A 20 -6.22 3.00 -1.04
CA LEU A 20 -7.14 3.65 -1.97
C LEU A 20 -6.54 4.92 -2.55
N GLY A 21 -5.92 5.77 -1.72
CA GLY A 21 -5.28 7.01 -2.17
C GLY A 21 -4.13 6.74 -3.14
N HIS A 22 -3.24 5.81 -2.82
CA HIS A 22 -2.15 5.41 -3.73
C HIS A 22 -2.69 4.75 -5.00
N GLY A 23 -3.67 3.86 -4.86
CA GLY A 23 -4.28 3.18 -6.00
C GLY A 23 -4.90 4.14 -7.02
N LEU A 24 -5.64 5.14 -6.54
CA LEU A 24 -6.24 6.17 -7.40
C LEU A 24 -5.19 7.07 -8.07
N LEU A 25 -4.11 7.45 -7.36
CA LEU A 25 -3.00 8.20 -7.95
C LEU A 25 -2.26 7.38 -9.03
N ALA A 26 -2.10 6.07 -8.81
CA ALA A 26 -1.48 5.16 -9.76
C ALA A 26 -2.35 4.95 -11.01
N ILE A 27 -3.66 4.72 -10.84
CA ILE A 27 -4.63 4.64 -11.95
C ILE A 27 -4.66 5.95 -12.76
N SER A 28 -4.49 7.09 -12.09
CA SER A 28 -4.42 8.39 -12.76
C SER A 28 -3.10 8.63 -13.52
N GLY A 29 -2.17 7.67 -13.50
CA GLY A 29 -0.93 7.76 -14.26
C GLY A 29 0.05 8.79 -13.73
N LYS A 30 0.19 8.94 -12.40
CA LYS A 30 1.10 9.94 -11.79
C LYS A 30 2.49 9.88 -12.42
N THR A 31 2.89 10.96 -13.08
CA THR A 31 4.08 11.03 -13.94
C THR A 31 5.37 10.59 -13.24
N ASP A 32 5.60 11.01 -11.99
CA ASP A 32 6.80 10.60 -11.26
C ASP A 32 6.86 9.08 -11.07
N TRP A 33 5.72 8.44 -10.80
CA TRP A 33 5.66 7.00 -10.53
C TRP A 33 5.83 6.21 -11.83
N VAL A 34 5.34 6.72 -12.95
CA VAL A 34 5.65 6.17 -14.29
C VAL A 34 7.16 6.25 -14.54
N GLY A 35 7.78 7.40 -14.23
CA GLY A 35 9.23 7.58 -14.31
C GLY A 35 10.01 6.57 -13.44
N TRP A 36 9.55 6.34 -12.21
CA TRP A 36 10.17 5.35 -11.31
C TRP A 36 10.07 3.93 -11.85
N ILE A 37 8.90 3.52 -12.37
CA ILE A 37 8.74 2.19 -12.98
C ILE A 37 9.64 2.05 -14.21
N SER A 38 9.67 3.05 -15.09
CA SER A 38 10.53 3.04 -16.27
C SER A 38 12.02 2.94 -15.88
N GLN A 39 12.47 3.70 -14.88
CA GLN A 39 13.84 3.63 -14.37
C GLN A 39 14.19 2.25 -13.77
N LEU A 40 13.27 1.66 -13.00
CA LEU A 40 13.53 0.37 -12.33
C LEU A 40 13.47 -0.84 -13.28
N THR A 41 12.60 -0.78 -14.29
CA THR A 41 12.31 -1.91 -15.18
C THR A 41 12.91 -1.78 -16.58
N GLN A 42 13.43 -0.59 -16.91
CA GLN A 42 14.01 -0.26 -18.23
C GLN A 42 13.02 -0.41 -19.40
N VAL A 43 11.72 -0.26 -19.12
CA VAL A 43 10.66 -0.24 -20.13
C VAL A 43 10.29 1.19 -20.54
N ASP A 44 9.63 1.33 -21.69
CA ASP A 44 9.14 2.62 -22.16
C ASP A 44 7.99 3.18 -21.27
N SER A 45 7.70 4.47 -21.42
CA SER A 45 6.69 5.18 -20.61
C SER A 45 5.27 4.63 -20.77
N ALA A 46 4.90 4.15 -21.96
CA ALA A 46 3.57 3.59 -22.20
C ALA A 46 3.42 2.26 -21.43
N THR A 47 4.41 1.37 -21.55
CA THR A 47 4.47 0.12 -20.80
C THR A 47 4.50 0.37 -19.29
N ALA A 48 5.32 1.32 -18.82
CA ALA A 48 5.39 1.71 -17.41
C ALA A 48 4.06 2.26 -16.89
N THR A 49 3.33 3.03 -17.70
CA THR A 49 2.00 3.55 -17.36
C THR A 49 1.00 2.41 -17.22
N THR A 50 1.00 1.43 -18.13
CA THR A 50 0.14 0.24 -18.02
C THR A 50 0.44 -0.54 -16.73
N LEU A 51 1.71 -0.77 -16.42
CA LEU A 51 2.11 -1.43 -15.17
C LEU A 51 1.64 -0.65 -13.94
N LEU A 52 1.77 0.68 -13.96
CA LEU A 52 1.31 1.53 -12.86
C LEU A 52 -0.21 1.43 -12.65
N ILE A 53 -0.99 1.43 -13.72
CA ILE A 53 -2.45 1.30 -13.64
C ILE A 53 -2.83 -0.06 -13.04
N LEU A 54 -2.16 -1.14 -13.44
CA LEU A 54 -2.41 -2.48 -12.89
C LEU A 54 -2.10 -2.53 -11.38
N VAL A 55 -0.97 -1.94 -10.96
CA VAL A 55 -0.63 -1.76 -9.54
C VAL A 55 -1.74 -0.99 -8.82
N GLY A 56 -2.21 0.11 -9.41
CA GLY A 56 -3.25 0.93 -8.80
C GLY A 56 -4.57 0.19 -8.61
N ILE A 57 -4.97 -0.65 -9.57
CA ILE A 57 -6.14 -1.53 -9.43
C ILE A 57 -5.95 -2.52 -8.28
N LEU A 58 -4.76 -3.13 -8.16
CA LEU A 58 -4.46 -4.05 -7.06
C LEU A 58 -4.55 -3.33 -5.70
N ASP A 59 -4.05 -2.10 -5.60
CA ASP A 59 -4.12 -1.32 -4.36
C ASP A 59 -5.57 -1.00 -3.97
N VAL A 60 -6.42 -0.64 -4.94
CA VAL A 60 -7.86 -0.46 -4.70
C VAL A 60 -8.51 -1.76 -4.21
N LEU A 61 -8.16 -2.91 -4.80
CA LEU A 61 -8.68 -4.20 -4.35
C LEU A 61 -8.26 -4.50 -2.90
N VAL A 62 -6.99 -4.24 -2.54
CA VAL A 62 -6.51 -4.38 -1.15
C VAL A 62 -7.34 -3.51 -0.20
N ALA A 63 -7.58 -2.24 -0.54
CA ALA A 63 -8.40 -1.34 0.27
C ALA A 63 -9.82 -1.89 0.49
N LEU A 64 -10.47 -2.37 -0.59
CA LEU A 64 -11.80 -2.98 -0.50
C LEU A 64 -11.82 -4.24 0.36
N PHE A 65 -10.84 -5.13 0.19
CA PHE A 65 -10.72 -6.34 1.02
C PHE A 65 -10.55 -5.97 2.50
N VAL A 66 -9.70 -5.00 2.82
CA VAL A 66 -9.51 -4.55 4.20
C VAL A 66 -10.81 -4.01 4.82
N LEU A 67 -11.61 -3.25 4.06
CA LEU A 67 -12.89 -2.69 4.54
C LEU A 67 -14.04 -3.70 4.61
N ILE A 68 -14.04 -4.74 3.78
CA ILE A 68 -15.09 -5.77 3.78
C ILE A 68 -14.72 -6.91 4.72
N LYS A 69 -13.60 -7.58 4.44
CA LYS A 69 -13.11 -8.74 5.18
C LYS A 69 -11.57 -8.78 5.16
N PRO A 70 -10.91 -8.27 6.21
CA PRO A 70 -9.45 -8.25 6.28
C PRO A 70 -8.93 -9.67 6.44
N VAL A 71 -8.39 -10.22 5.34
CA VAL A 71 -7.82 -11.56 5.31
C VAL A 71 -6.31 -11.51 5.52
N LYS A 72 -5.79 -12.40 6.37
CA LYS A 72 -4.38 -12.40 6.79
C LYS A 72 -3.36 -12.34 5.64
N PRO A 73 -3.48 -13.13 4.56
CA PRO A 73 -2.51 -13.06 3.46
C PRO A 73 -2.50 -11.70 2.77
N ILE A 74 -3.66 -11.06 2.59
CA ILE A 74 -3.76 -9.73 1.98
C ILE A 74 -3.17 -8.66 2.90
N LEU A 75 -3.36 -8.77 4.22
CA LEU A 75 -2.73 -7.85 5.18
C LEU A 75 -1.20 -7.98 5.18
N LEU A 76 -0.69 -9.21 5.06
CA LEU A 76 0.75 -9.44 4.97
C LEU A 76 1.32 -8.91 3.65
N TRP A 77 0.59 -9.11 2.54
CA TRP A 77 0.90 -8.49 1.26
C TRP A 77 0.91 -6.97 1.36
N ALA A 78 -0.10 -6.36 1.99
CA ALA A 78 -0.18 -4.92 2.17
C ALA A 78 1.01 -4.37 2.97
N ALA A 79 1.43 -5.07 4.03
CA ALA A 79 2.64 -4.71 4.77
C ALA A 79 3.90 -4.78 3.89
N PHE A 80 4.09 -5.88 3.16
CA PHE A 80 5.22 -6.03 2.24
C PHE A 80 5.23 -4.96 1.15
N TRP A 81 4.09 -4.73 0.50
CA TRP A 81 3.94 -3.82 -0.61
C TRP A 81 4.06 -2.35 -0.19
N GLY A 82 3.44 -1.96 0.94
CA GLY A 82 3.61 -0.64 1.53
C GLY A 82 5.08 -0.36 1.88
N PHE A 83 5.80 -1.37 2.37
CA PHE A 83 7.23 -1.25 2.67
C PHE A 83 8.05 -1.10 1.39
N TRP A 84 7.80 -1.96 0.41
CA TRP A 84 8.49 -1.94 -0.88
C TRP A 84 8.31 -0.60 -1.59
N THR A 85 7.09 -0.10 -1.71
CA THR A 85 6.82 1.18 -2.36
C THR A 85 7.43 2.35 -1.59
N ALA A 86 7.47 2.31 -0.24
CA ALA A 86 8.22 3.28 0.56
C ALA A 86 9.73 3.22 0.27
N LEU A 87 10.30 2.01 0.18
CA LEU A 87 11.72 1.78 -0.07
C LEU A 87 12.16 2.19 -1.47
N VAL A 88 11.26 2.15 -2.47
CA VAL A 88 11.54 2.61 -3.84
C VAL A 88 12.04 4.05 -3.86
N ARG A 89 11.54 4.94 -2.98
CA ARG A 89 11.91 6.37 -2.95
C ARG A 89 13.42 6.60 -2.91
N PRO A 90 14.16 6.14 -1.89
CA PRO A 90 15.63 6.28 -1.89
C PRO A 90 16.31 5.55 -3.04
N ILE A 91 15.76 4.42 -3.53
CA ILE A 91 16.33 3.68 -4.67
C ILE A 91 16.29 4.51 -5.96
N VAL A 92 15.23 5.29 -6.17
CA VAL A 92 15.11 6.20 -7.33
C VAL A 92 15.72 7.59 -7.08
N GLY A 93 16.48 7.76 -6.00
CA GLY A 93 17.19 9.00 -5.68
C GLY A 93 16.40 10.06 -4.92
N GLN A 94 15.23 9.72 -4.37
CA GLN A 94 14.49 10.61 -3.44
C GLN A 94 15.11 10.57 -2.03
N SER A 95 14.62 11.42 -1.12
CA SER A 95 15.15 11.51 0.23
C SER A 95 14.95 10.22 1.03
N VAL A 96 15.90 9.86 1.90
CA VAL A 96 15.67 8.79 2.89
C VAL A 96 14.55 9.19 3.87
N LEU A 97 14.34 10.48 4.11
CA LEU A 97 13.23 10.94 4.93
C LEU A 97 11.87 10.63 4.30
N ASP A 98 11.77 10.58 2.97
CA ASP A 98 10.55 10.15 2.28
C ASP A 98 10.20 8.69 2.59
N PHE A 99 11.21 7.84 2.79
CA PHE A 99 11.00 6.47 3.26
C PHE A 99 10.55 6.45 4.72
N VAL A 100 11.23 7.20 5.60
CA VAL A 100 10.95 7.23 7.04
C VAL A 100 9.55 7.78 7.35
N GLU A 101 9.14 8.85 6.68
CA GLU A 101 7.80 9.45 6.82
C GLU A 101 6.67 8.43 6.58
N ARG A 102 6.93 7.41 5.75
CA ARG A 102 5.95 6.43 5.28
C ARG A 102 5.99 5.13 6.07
N PHE A 103 6.56 5.09 7.27
CA PHE A 103 6.56 3.87 8.10
C PHE A 103 5.16 3.39 8.46
N ALA A 104 4.20 4.32 8.58
CA ALA A 104 2.79 3.97 8.79
C ALA A 104 2.23 3.08 7.67
N ASN A 105 2.73 3.22 6.43
CA ASN A 105 2.24 2.51 5.25
C ASN A 105 2.32 0.98 5.39
N TRP A 106 3.37 0.49 6.03
CA TRP A 106 3.56 -0.95 6.23
C TRP A 106 3.32 -1.40 7.67
N ALA A 107 3.53 -0.50 8.64
CA ALA A 107 3.30 -0.82 10.04
C ALA A 107 1.79 -0.99 10.36
N ALA A 108 0.92 -0.17 9.76
CA ALA A 108 -0.52 -0.27 9.98
C ALA A 108 -1.13 -1.60 9.50
N PRO A 109 -0.90 -2.07 8.26
CA PRO A 109 -1.41 -3.38 7.84
C PRO A 109 -0.75 -4.54 8.61
N LEU A 110 0.51 -4.41 9.04
CA LEU A 110 1.18 -5.41 9.87
C LEU A 110 0.57 -5.50 11.28
N ALA A 111 0.24 -4.36 11.90
CA ALA A 111 -0.47 -4.31 13.17
C ALA A 111 -1.85 -4.97 13.06
N LEU A 112 -2.58 -4.68 11.98
CA LEU A 112 -3.88 -5.29 11.70
C LEU A 112 -3.75 -6.80 11.48
N TYR A 113 -2.70 -7.26 10.78
CA TYR A 113 -2.40 -8.69 10.62
C TYR A 113 -2.21 -9.39 11.98
N PHE A 114 -1.40 -8.82 12.87
CA PHE A 114 -1.16 -9.43 14.18
C PHE A 114 -2.40 -9.41 15.08
N TYR A 115 -3.24 -8.38 14.99
CA TYR A 115 -4.55 -8.36 15.64
C TYR A 115 -5.40 -9.57 15.21
N TYR A 116 -5.61 -9.78 13.90
CA TYR A 116 -6.37 -10.93 13.39
C TYR A 116 -5.69 -12.27 13.69
N ARG A 117 -4.35 -12.34 13.66
CA ARG A 117 -3.58 -13.54 14.04
C ARG A 117 -3.81 -13.93 15.49
N SER A 118 -3.75 -12.98 16.42
CA SER A 118 -3.95 -13.23 17.86
C SER A 118 -5.33 -13.79 18.21
N LYS A 119 -6.32 -13.52 17.36
CA LYS A 119 -7.71 -13.94 17.57
C LYS A 119 -8.07 -15.24 16.85
N ASN A 120 -7.15 -15.84 16.10
CA ASN A 120 -7.42 -16.96 15.18
C ASN A 120 -8.57 -16.68 14.19
N LEU A 121 -8.83 -15.42 13.88
CA LEU A 121 -9.88 -14.97 12.94
C LEU A 121 -9.42 -14.98 11.49
#